data_AF-A0A1Y4TJN5-F1
#
_entry.id   AF-A0A1Y4TJN5-F1
#
_cell.length_a   1.000
_cell.length_b   1.000
_cell.length_c   1.000
_cell.angle_alpha   90.00
_cell.angle_beta   90.00
_cell.angle_gamma   90.00
#
_symmetry.space_group_name_H-M   'P 1'
#
loop_
_entity.id
_entity.type
_entity.pdbx_description
1 polymer ?
#
loop_
_entity_poly.entity_id
_entity_poly.type
_entity_poly.pdbx_seq_one_letter_code
_entity_poly.pdbx_strand_id
1 'polypeptide(L)'
;MLTSHQKASDIVREKLLANGGTAVCLLQKGAPCTVTLTDSGRAFTSDKLNHHTFKYDLFVFDVIVDLLQNSPQRRAPKGNAHGREDKVGRGHCTADTVVGAIAIQYFGKKTGESCFDPVFVLAAVLEWAGIAKNGRGYLQLL
;
A
#
# COMPACT_ATOMS: atom_id res chain seq x y z
N MET A 1 -4.35 -12.25 -16.26
CA MET A 1 -5.64 -11.55 -16.11
C MET A 1 -6.20 -11.92 -14.76
N LEU A 2 -6.39 -10.96 -13.85
CA LEU A 2 -7.07 -11.19 -12.59
C LEU A 2 -8.55 -11.44 -12.90
N THR A 3 -9.07 -12.62 -12.56
CA THR A 3 -10.51 -12.92 -12.65
C THR A 3 -11.27 -12.06 -11.66
N SER A 4 -12.48 -11.62 -12.02
CA SER A 4 -13.25 -10.52 -11.42
C SER A 4 -13.71 -10.67 -9.96
N HIS A 5 -13.11 -11.55 -9.14
CA HIS A 5 -13.55 -11.82 -7.77
C HIS A 5 -12.45 -11.94 -6.72
N GLN A 6 -11.16 -11.90 -7.08
CA GLN A 6 -10.09 -12.06 -6.10
C GLN A 6 -9.56 -10.70 -5.64
N LYS A 7 -9.69 -10.42 -4.33
CA LYS A 7 -9.23 -9.16 -3.74
C LYS A 7 -7.70 -9.11 -3.68
N ALA A 8 -7.15 -7.91 -3.69
CA ALA A 8 -5.70 -7.72 -3.58
C ALA A 8 -5.19 -8.23 -2.23
N SER A 9 -5.97 -8.03 -1.17
CA SER A 9 -5.73 -8.57 0.16
C SER A 9 -5.62 -10.10 0.17
N ASP A 10 -6.51 -10.81 -0.52
CA ASP A 10 -6.49 -12.27 -0.63
C ASP A 10 -5.23 -12.77 -1.35
N ILE A 11 -4.88 -12.15 -2.48
CA ILE A 11 -3.68 -12.51 -3.25
C ILE A 11 -2.41 -12.32 -2.41
N VAL A 12 -2.29 -11.18 -1.73
CA VAL A 12 -1.14 -10.91 -0.85
C VAL A 12 -1.10 -11.92 0.30
N ARG A 13 -2.24 -12.20 0.92
CA ARG A 13 -2.38 -13.16 2.03
C ARG A 13 -1.92 -14.56 1.61
N GLU A 14 -2.48 -15.09 0.53
CA GLU A 14 -2.18 -16.43 0.02
C GLU A 14 -0.70 -16.56 -0.34
N LYS A 15 -0.14 -15.54 -1.00
CA LYS A 15 1.28 -15.56 -1.38
C LYS A 15 2.20 -15.49 -0.16
N LEU A 16 1.85 -14.73 0.87
CA LEU A 16 2.61 -14.72 2.12
C LEU A 16 2.51 -16.06 2.85
N LEU A 17 1.32 -16.65 2.94
CA LEU A 17 1.13 -17.98 3.54
C LEU A 17 1.95 -19.06 2.82
N ALA A 18 1.98 -19.02 1.48
CA ALA A 18 2.82 -19.91 0.68
C ALA A 18 4.33 -19.76 0.95
N ASN A 19 4.76 -18.62 1.48
CA ASN A 19 6.14 -18.36 1.93
C ASN A 19 6.32 -18.54 3.45
N GLY A 20 5.49 -19.36 4.10
CA GLY A 20 5.57 -19.58 5.56
C GLY A 20 5.17 -18.36 6.39
N GLY A 21 4.41 -17.44 5.80
CA GLY A 21 3.92 -16.23 6.44
C GLY A 21 4.88 -15.04 6.44
N THR A 22 6.06 -15.14 5.82
CA THR A 22 7.05 -14.05 5.73
C THR A 22 7.66 -13.99 4.33
N ALA A 23 7.93 -12.78 3.84
CA ALA A 23 8.64 -12.58 2.58
C ALA A 23 9.58 -11.38 2.62
N VAL A 24 10.57 -11.38 1.75
CA VAL A 24 11.42 -10.21 1.47
C VAL A 24 10.97 -9.59 0.15
N CYS A 25 10.44 -8.38 0.23
CA CYS A 25 10.10 -7.54 -0.92
C CYS A 25 11.24 -6.55 -1.19
N LEU A 26 11.38 -6.12 -2.44
CA LEU A 26 12.32 -5.07 -2.79
C LEU A 26 11.61 -3.72 -2.84
N LEU A 27 12.13 -2.73 -2.10
CA LEU A 27 11.70 -1.33 -2.23
C LEU A 27 12.05 -0.81 -3.63
N GLN A 28 11.48 0.32 -4.03
CA GLN A 28 11.65 0.89 -5.38
C GLN A 28 13.14 1.08 -5.80
N LYS A 29 14.05 1.29 -4.84
CA LYS A 29 15.49 1.44 -5.08
C LYS A 29 16.30 0.14 -4.85
N GLY A 30 15.64 -1.00 -4.69
CA GLY A 30 16.25 -2.32 -4.52
C GLY A 30 16.62 -2.71 -3.08
N ALA A 31 16.42 -1.82 -2.09
CA ALA A 31 16.66 -2.18 -0.69
C ALA A 31 15.64 -3.23 -0.20
N PRO A 32 16.06 -4.23 0.60
CA PRO A 32 15.15 -5.25 1.10
C PRO A 32 14.20 -4.69 2.17
N CYS A 33 12.99 -5.24 2.18
CA CYS A 33 11.91 -4.95 3.11
C CYS A 33 11.25 -6.29 3.47
N THR A 34 11.41 -6.71 4.73
CA THR A 34 10.78 -7.94 5.23
C THR A 34 9.36 -7.62 5.65
N VAL A 35 8.41 -8.45 5.21
CA VAL A 35 7.01 -8.39 5.58
C VAL A 35 6.56 -9.72 6.17
N THR A 36 5.80 -9.66 7.27
CA THR A 36 5.35 -10.85 8.01
C THR A 36 3.87 -10.74 8.32
N LEU A 37 3.13 -11.82 8.07
CA LEU A 37 1.73 -11.93 8.47
C LEU A 37 1.60 -11.93 9.99
N THR A 38 0.57 -11.23 10.46
CA THR A 38 0.21 -11.16 11.88
C THR A 38 -1.29 -11.39 12.04
N ASP A 39 -1.75 -11.44 13.30
CA ASP A 39 -3.17 -11.44 13.66
C ASP A 39 -3.99 -12.54 12.96
N SER A 40 -3.41 -13.75 12.92
CA SER A 40 -3.95 -14.93 12.22
C SER A 40 -4.12 -14.73 10.71
N GLY A 41 -3.24 -13.95 10.09
CA GLY A 41 -3.21 -13.72 8.66
C GLY A 41 -4.19 -12.67 8.16
N ARG A 42 -4.72 -11.81 9.04
CA ARG A 42 -5.58 -10.67 8.68
C ARG A 42 -4.81 -9.38 8.47
N ALA A 43 -3.65 -9.29 9.11
CA ALA A 43 -2.77 -8.13 9.06
C ALA A 43 -1.35 -8.53 8.69
N PHE A 44 -0.51 -7.53 8.43
CA PHE A 44 0.91 -7.71 8.25
C PHE A 44 1.71 -6.59 8.93
N THR A 45 2.99 -6.85 9.12
CA THR A 45 3.96 -5.89 9.64
C THR A 45 5.23 -5.90 8.79
N SER A 46 6.12 -4.94 9.00
CA SER A 46 7.41 -4.87 8.31
C SER A 46 8.52 -4.33 9.20
N ASP A 47 9.76 -4.74 8.91
CA ASP A 47 10.98 -4.19 9.53
C ASP A 47 11.15 -2.69 9.24
N LYS A 48 10.51 -2.19 8.18
CA LYS A 48 10.51 -0.77 7.81
C LYS A 48 9.33 0.02 8.38
N LEU A 49 8.37 -0.63 9.03
CA LEU A 49 7.20 0.02 9.63
C LEU A 49 7.35 0.05 11.16
N ASN A 50 8.04 1.08 11.65
CA ASN A 50 8.29 1.29 13.09
C ASN A 50 8.81 0.03 13.80
N HIS A 51 9.80 -0.65 13.21
CA HIS A 51 10.41 -1.88 13.75
C HIS A 51 9.39 -2.94 14.18
N HIS A 52 8.45 -3.26 13.30
CA HIS A 52 7.37 -4.23 13.50
C HIS A 52 6.24 -3.86 14.48
N THR A 53 6.30 -2.70 15.14
CA THR A 53 5.26 -2.32 16.12
C THR A 53 3.96 -1.86 15.46
N PHE A 54 4.02 -1.35 14.24
CA PHE A 54 2.84 -0.93 13.50
C PHE A 54 2.36 -2.06 12.59
N LYS A 55 1.05 -2.33 12.63
CA LYS A 55 0.41 -3.36 11.81
C LYS A 55 -0.62 -2.73 10.88
N TYR A 56 -0.75 -3.31 9.70
CA TYR A 56 -1.77 -2.94 8.73
C TYR A 56 -2.66 -4.13 8.43
N ASP A 57 -3.97 -3.93 8.48
CA ASP A 57 -4.89 -4.91 7.93
C ASP A 57 -4.66 -5.04 6.42
N LEU A 58 -4.74 -6.26 5.90
CA LEU A 58 -4.47 -6.54 4.49
C LEU A 58 -5.44 -5.81 3.54
N PHE A 59 -6.61 -5.37 4.02
CA PHE A 59 -7.56 -4.61 3.21
C PHE A 59 -6.98 -3.28 2.71
N VAL A 60 -5.89 -2.76 3.29
CA VAL A 60 -5.19 -1.59 2.75
C VAL A 60 -4.78 -1.78 1.29
N PHE A 61 -4.49 -3.02 0.87
CA PHE A 61 -4.17 -3.33 -0.52
C PHE A 61 -5.38 -3.21 -1.45
N ASP A 62 -6.58 -3.51 -0.95
CA ASP A 62 -7.82 -3.34 -1.71
C ASP A 62 -8.09 -1.86 -1.96
N VAL A 63 -7.90 -1.01 -0.95
CA VAL A 63 -8.01 0.46 -1.11
C VAL A 63 -7.11 0.99 -2.22
N ILE A 64 -5.85 0.51 -2.28
CA ILE A 64 -4.90 0.95 -3.32
C ILE A 64 -5.34 0.43 -4.69
N VAL A 65 -5.76 -0.84 -4.79
CA VAL A 65 -6.19 -1.41 -6.07
C VAL A 65 -7.47 -0.75 -6.57
N ASP A 66 -8.43 -0.45 -5.69
CA ASP A 66 -9.65 0.29 -6.04
C ASP A 66 -9.31 1.69 -6.58
N LEU A 67 -8.39 2.42 -5.93
CA LEU A 67 -7.89 3.69 -6.48
C LEU A 67 -7.31 3.49 -7.88
N LEU A 68 -6.42 2.50 -8.06
CA LEU A 68 -5.75 2.28 -9.34
C LEU A 68 -6.76 1.89 -10.43
N GLN A 69 -7.71 1.02 -10.16
CA GLN A 69 -8.75 0.62 -11.12
C GLN A 69 -9.57 1.81 -11.62
N ASN A 70 -9.85 2.77 -10.74
CA ASN A 70 -10.61 3.97 -11.06
C ASN A 70 -9.75 5.14 -11.58
N SER A 71 -8.43 4.97 -11.64
CA SER A 71 -7.50 6.01 -12.10
C SER A 71 -7.21 5.90 -13.60
N PRO A 72 -6.95 7.02 -14.31
CA PRO A 72 -6.51 7.00 -15.70
C PRO A 72 -5.31 6.07 -15.93
N GLN A 73 -5.35 5.25 -16.99
CA GLN A 73 -4.30 4.27 -17.31
C GLN A 73 -3.99 3.28 -16.18
N ARG A 74 -4.94 3.10 -15.26
CA ARG A 74 -4.81 2.33 -14.02
C ARG A 74 -3.60 2.73 -13.17
N ARG A 75 -3.29 4.03 -13.15
CA ARG A 75 -2.08 4.60 -12.56
C ARG A 75 -2.40 5.77 -11.66
N ALA A 76 -1.79 5.78 -10.47
CA ALA A 76 -1.92 6.88 -9.52
C ALA A 76 -0.54 7.34 -9.00
N PRO A 77 -0.35 8.66 -8.75
CA PRO A 77 0.81 9.16 -8.02
C PRO A 77 0.85 8.58 -6.61
N LYS A 78 2.06 8.28 -6.10
CA LYS A 78 2.21 7.78 -4.71
C LYS A 78 1.79 8.81 -3.67
N GLY A 79 2.10 10.08 -3.94
CA GLY A 79 1.86 11.18 -3.01
C GLY A 79 2.91 11.27 -1.90
N ASN A 80 2.63 12.10 -0.91
CA ASN A 80 3.42 12.32 0.31
C ASN A 80 2.48 12.81 1.43
N ALA A 81 2.73 12.42 2.68
CA ALA A 81 1.99 12.93 3.86
C ALA A 81 2.89 13.56 4.95
N HIS A 82 4.19 13.75 4.69
CA HIS A 82 5.14 14.27 5.66
C HIS A 82 5.22 15.81 5.73
N GLY A 83 4.87 16.51 4.64
CA GLY A 83 5.00 17.96 4.53
C GLY A 83 3.97 18.75 5.36
N ARG A 84 4.30 19.99 5.74
CA ARG A 84 3.33 20.91 6.35
C ARG A 84 2.16 21.22 5.41
N GLU A 85 2.45 21.28 4.11
CA GLU A 85 1.47 21.51 3.03
C GLU A 85 0.77 20.23 2.57
N ASP A 86 1.28 19.05 2.95
CA ASP A 86 0.80 17.73 2.52
C ASP A 86 -0.18 17.11 3.54
N LYS A 87 -1.05 17.94 4.12
CA LYS A 87 -2.15 17.44 4.95
C LYS A 87 -3.19 16.75 4.09
N VAL A 88 -3.98 15.88 4.70
CA VAL A 88 -5.05 15.15 4.00
C VAL A 88 -5.93 16.12 3.21
N GLY A 89 -6.14 15.85 1.93
CA GLY A 89 -6.88 16.69 0.99
C GLY A 89 -6.11 17.90 0.44
N ARG A 90 -4.80 18.02 0.68
CA ARG A 90 -3.94 19.12 0.22
C ARG A 90 -2.62 18.59 -0.34
N GLY A 91 -1.95 19.42 -1.14
CA GLY A 91 -0.60 19.12 -1.66
C GLY A 91 -0.54 17.75 -2.34
N HIS A 92 0.36 16.90 -1.87
CA HIS A 92 0.55 15.54 -2.36
C HIS A 92 -0.23 14.45 -1.59
N CYS A 93 -1.18 14.84 -0.73
CA CYS A 93 -2.03 13.94 0.07
C CYS A 93 -3.52 14.08 -0.32
N THR A 94 -3.79 14.22 -1.62
CA THR A 94 -5.15 14.32 -2.20
C THR A 94 -5.72 12.94 -2.53
N ALA A 95 -7.05 12.84 -2.69
CA ALA A 95 -7.75 11.55 -2.83
C ALA A 95 -7.33 10.73 -4.07
N ASP A 96 -6.73 11.37 -5.07
CA ASP A 96 -6.19 10.76 -6.28
C ASP A 96 -4.74 10.24 -6.12
N THR A 97 -4.10 10.46 -4.98
CA THR A 97 -2.80 9.87 -4.64
C THR A 97 -2.97 8.62 -3.78
N VAL A 98 -2.01 7.69 -3.86
CA VAL A 98 -2.03 6.45 -3.07
C VAL A 98 -2.08 6.76 -1.56
N VAL A 99 -1.24 7.67 -1.08
CA VAL A 99 -1.24 8.05 0.34
C VAL A 99 -2.55 8.72 0.76
N GLY A 100 -3.15 9.57 -0.10
CA GLY A 100 -4.40 10.25 0.23
C GLY A 100 -5.59 9.31 0.25
N ALA A 101 -5.66 8.34 -0.67
CA ALA A 101 -6.68 7.29 -0.64
C ALA A 101 -6.57 6.44 0.63
N ILE A 102 -5.36 6.05 1.05
CA ILE A 102 -5.13 5.35 2.33
C ILE A 102 -5.55 6.24 3.51
N ALA A 103 -5.14 7.51 3.53
CA ALA A 103 -5.50 8.43 4.61
C ALA A 103 -7.02 8.53 4.80
N ILE A 104 -7.77 8.67 3.72
CA ILE A 104 -9.21 8.90 3.75
C ILE A 104 -9.96 7.58 3.96
N GLN A 105 -9.66 6.55 3.18
CA GLN A 105 -10.48 5.33 3.13
C GLN A 105 -10.04 4.25 4.13
N TYR A 106 -8.74 4.17 4.42
CA TYR A 106 -8.22 3.21 5.42
C TYR A 106 -8.18 3.83 6.82
N PHE A 107 -7.63 5.03 6.97
CA PHE A 107 -7.50 5.69 8.28
C PHE A 107 -8.70 6.56 8.68
N GLY A 108 -9.65 6.85 7.77
CA GLY A 108 -10.81 7.70 8.08
C GLY A 108 -10.46 9.16 8.35
N LYS A 109 -9.31 9.64 7.86
CA LYS A 109 -8.84 11.01 8.11
C LYS A 109 -9.64 12.05 7.33
N LYS A 110 -9.83 13.21 7.95
CA LYS A 110 -10.50 14.39 7.41
C LYS A 110 -9.50 15.39 6.84
N THR A 111 -9.98 16.26 5.97
CA THR A 111 -9.17 17.32 5.35
C THR A 111 -8.45 18.17 6.40
N GLY A 112 -7.14 18.38 6.21
CA GLY A 112 -6.30 19.17 7.12
C GLY A 112 -5.60 18.36 8.22
N GLU A 113 -5.97 17.09 8.43
CA GLU A 113 -5.27 16.22 9.38
C GLU A 113 -3.89 15.75 8.85
N SER A 114 -3.03 15.34 9.78
CA SER A 114 -1.79 14.62 9.45
C SER A 114 -2.08 13.13 9.28
N CYS A 115 -1.35 12.46 8.39
CA CYS A 115 -1.42 11.02 8.17
C CYS A 115 -0.02 10.41 8.18
N PHE A 116 0.06 9.12 8.54
CA PHE A 116 1.27 8.33 8.34
C PHE A 116 1.42 7.95 6.86
N ASP A 117 2.66 7.82 6.37
CA ASP A 117 2.97 7.45 4.99
C ASP A 117 3.63 6.07 4.93
N PRO A 118 2.85 4.99 4.71
CA PRO A 118 3.38 3.63 4.55
C PRO A 118 3.67 3.24 3.09
N VAL A 119 3.53 4.18 2.13
CA VAL A 119 3.36 3.83 0.71
C VAL A 119 4.55 3.07 0.15
N PHE A 120 5.77 3.35 0.62
CA PHE A 120 6.97 2.69 0.11
C PHE A 120 6.99 1.18 0.39
N VAL A 121 6.47 0.72 1.53
CA VAL A 121 6.33 -0.70 1.85
C VAL A 121 5.16 -1.31 1.07
N LEU A 122 4.00 -0.64 1.09
CA LEU A 122 2.80 -1.15 0.42
C LEU A 122 3.02 -1.33 -1.09
N ALA A 123 3.71 -0.38 -1.72
CA ALA A 123 4.07 -0.47 -3.12
C ALA A 123 5.02 -1.64 -3.41
N ALA A 124 5.97 -1.92 -2.51
CA ALA A 124 6.89 -3.06 -2.65
C ALA A 124 6.14 -4.39 -2.53
N VAL A 125 5.16 -4.50 -1.62
CA VAL A 125 4.34 -5.72 -1.49
C VAL A 125 3.48 -5.95 -2.71
N LEU A 126 2.83 -4.92 -3.25
CA LEU A 126 2.00 -5.05 -4.46
C LEU A 126 2.82 -5.47 -5.69
N GLU A 127 4.05 -4.98 -5.84
CA GLU A 127 4.96 -5.40 -6.90
C GLU A 127 5.47 -6.82 -6.70
N TRP A 128 5.92 -7.14 -5.49
CA TRP A 128 6.31 -8.51 -5.15
C TRP A 128 5.16 -9.50 -5.37
N ALA A 129 3.92 -9.11 -5.08
CA ALA A 129 2.73 -9.92 -5.29
C ALA A 129 2.40 -10.12 -6.78
N GLY A 130 2.90 -9.26 -7.67
CA GLY A 130 2.58 -9.26 -9.10
C GLY A 130 1.24 -8.57 -9.42
N ILE A 131 0.82 -7.62 -8.57
CA ILE A 131 -0.45 -6.90 -8.70
C ILE A 131 -0.24 -5.55 -9.38
N ALA A 132 0.80 -4.81 -9.00
CA ALA A 132 1.07 -3.47 -9.52
C ALA A 132 2.57 -3.24 -9.72
N LYS A 133 2.94 -2.41 -10.69
CA LYS A 133 4.31 -1.94 -10.90
C LYS A 133 4.68 -0.81 -9.93
N ASN A 134 5.82 -0.93 -9.26
CA ASN A 134 6.33 0.06 -8.31
C ASN A 134 7.17 1.14 -9.02
N GLY A 135 6.50 2.07 -9.70
CA GLY A 135 7.14 3.14 -10.45
C GLY A 135 7.83 4.22 -9.60
N ARG A 136 8.68 5.03 -10.23
CA ARG A 136 9.24 6.24 -9.61
C ARG A 136 8.14 7.30 -9.49
N GLY A 137 7.63 7.51 -8.28
CA GLY A 137 6.57 8.47 -7.97
C GLY A 137 5.13 8.01 -8.26
N TYR A 138 4.93 6.78 -8.73
CA TYR A 138 3.60 6.25 -9.05
C TYR A 138 3.47 4.76 -8.76
N LEU A 139 2.23 4.27 -8.68
CA LEU A 139 1.87 2.86 -8.80
C LEU A 139 1.01 2.69 -10.06
N GLN A 140 1.13 1.53 -10.73
CA GLN A 140 0.30 1.20 -11.89
C GLN A 140 -0.14 -0.26 -11.81
N LEU A 141 -1.44 -0.51 -11.90
CA LEU A 141 -2.01 -1.86 -11.91
C LEU A 141 -1.59 -2.62 -13.18
N LEU A 142 -1.28 -3.91 -13.05
CA LEU A 142 -0.89 -4.78 -14.17
C LEU A 142 -2.10 -5.34 -14.95
#